data_AF-A0A086M1N9-F1
#
_entry.id   AF-A0A086M1N9-F1
#
_cell.length_a   1.000
_cell.length_b   1.000
_cell.length_c   1.000
_cell.angle_alpha   90.00
_cell.angle_beta   90.00
_cell.angle_gamma   90.00
#
_symmetry.space_group_name_H-M   'P 1'
#
loop_
_entity.id
_entity.type
_entity.pdbx_description
1 polymer ?
#
loop_
_entity_poly.entity_id
_entity_poly.type
_entity_poly.pdbx_seq_one_letter_code
_entity_poly.pdbx_strand_id
1 'polypeptide(L)'
;MERVNVSHTISSKFIGDTLRATVLRKKEVVDVLVPLIEENALVPKHQWDKKARYLIYGGLVFCPLTLEYLKDEFGTKFSERAPASLLQPLADIFAKEEGEEPVILSHV
;
A
#
# COMPACT_ATOMS: atom_id res chain seq x y z
N MET A 1 8.51 17.13 29.53
CA MET A 1 7.30 17.13 28.69
C MET A 1 7.60 16.21 27.52
N GLU A 2 7.03 14.99 27.53
CA GLU A 2 7.29 13.99 26.50
C GLU A 2 6.48 14.33 25.24
N ARG A 3 7.07 14.18 24.06
CA ARG A 3 6.42 14.43 22.76
C ARG A 3 6.44 13.14 21.96
N VAL A 4 5.27 12.74 21.47
CA VAL A 4 5.12 11.60 20.56
C VAL A 4 4.60 12.07 19.21
N ASN A 5 4.92 11.33 18.16
CA ASN A 5 4.42 11.61 16.82
C ASN A 5 2.89 11.43 16.77
N VAL A 6 2.19 12.28 15.99
CA VAL A 6 0.75 12.21 15.78
C VAL A 6 0.27 10.84 15.29
N SER A 7 1.11 10.11 14.55
CA SER A 7 0.82 8.75 14.08
C SER A 7 0.47 7.80 15.23
N HIS A 8 1.06 7.99 16.43
CA HIS A 8 0.72 7.18 17.59
C HIS A 8 -0.75 7.34 18.02
N THR A 9 -1.31 8.54 17.91
CA THR A 9 -2.72 8.81 18.22
C THR A 9 -3.66 8.20 17.18
N ILE A 10 -3.22 8.09 15.92
CA ILE A 10 -4.00 7.47 14.84
C ILE A 10 -3.96 5.95 14.99
N SER A 11 -2.78 5.38 15.26
CA SER A 11 -2.57 3.93 15.42
C SER A 11 -3.23 3.34 16.67
N SER A 12 -3.68 4.15 17.63
CA SER A 12 -4.44 3.69 18.81
C SER A 12 -5.96 3.60 18.58
N LYS A 13 -6.44 3.87 17.35
CA LYS A 13 -7.85 3.84 16.95
C LYS A 13 -8.16 2.62 16.09
N PHE A 14 -9.44 2.33 15.91
CA PHE A 14 -9.91 1.21 15.10
C PHE A 14 -10.40 1.67 13.72
N ILE A 15 -10.31 0.79 12.74
CA ILE A 15 -10.94 0.99 11.42
C ILE A 15 -12.45 1.15 11.65
N GLY A 16 -13.06 2.15 11.00
CA GLY A 16 -14.45 2.55 11.20
C GLY A 16 -14.64 3.71 12.18
N ASP A 17 -13.66 4.01 13.04
CA ASP A 17 -13.72 5.19 13.90
C ASP A 17 -13.68 6.47 13.05
N THR A 18 -14.32 7.53 13.54
CA THR A 18 -14.23 8.87 12.92
C THR A 18 -13.40 9.80 13.80
N LEU A 19 -12.36 10.37 13.21
CA LEU A 19 -11.48 11.34 13.86
C LEU A 19 -11.90 12.78 13.54
N ARG A 20 -11.82 13.66 14.54
CA ARG A 20 -11.91 15.11 14.32
C ARG A 20 -10.52 15.67 14.07
N ALA A 21 -10.34 16.35 12.94
CA ALA A 21 -9.11 17.07 12.61
C ALA A 21 -9.42 18.54 12.37
N THR A 22 -8.63 19.42 12.97
CA THR A 22 -8.72 20.86 12.72
C THR A 22 -7.67 21.24 11.69
N VAL A 23 -8.10 21.81 10.56
CA VAL A 23 -7.24 22.15 9.43
C VAL A 23 -7.39 23.62 9.05
N LEU A 24 -6.32 24.20 8.50
CA LEU A 24 -6.39 25.52 7.89
C LEU A 24 -6.60 25.35 6.39
N ARG A 25 -7.76 25.79 5.86
CA ARG A 25 -8.09 25.71 4.44
C ARG A 25 -8.52 27.07 3.94
N LYS A 26 -7.91 27.58 2.88
CA LYS A 26 -8.18 28.91 2.32
C LYS A 26 -8.10 30.04 3.38
N LYS A 27 -7.14 29.94 4.30
CA LYS A 27 -6.92 30.87 5.45
C LYS A 27 -8.01 30.84 6.53
N GLU A 28 -8.91 29.86 6.50
CA GLU A 28 -9.93 29.66 7.53
C GLU A 28 -9.68 28.38 8.32
N VAL A 29 -9.92 28.43 9.64
CA VAL A 29 -9.82 27.26 10.52
C VAL A 29 -11.11 26.46 10.43
N VAL A 30 -11.01 25.21 10.01
CA VAL A 30 -12.15 24.33 9.77
C VAL A 30 -11.95 23.02 10.52
N ASP A 31 -12.98 22.56 11.22
CA ASP A 31 -13.04 21.22 11.77
C ASP A 31 -13.63 20.25 10.75
N VAL A 32 -12.93 19.16 10.48
CA VAL A 32 -13.38 18.08 9.60
C VAL A 32 -13.46 16.77 10.36
N LEU A 33 -14.44 15.95 9.98
CA LEU A 33 -14.58 14.57 10.43
C LEU A 33 -14.01 13.65 9.36
N VAL A 34 -13.07 12.79 9.74
CA VAL A 34 -12.35 11.89 8.84
C VAL A 34 -12.57 10.45 9.31
N PRO A 35 -13.31 9.61 8.55
CA PRO A 35 -13.43 8.20 8.87
C PRO A 35 -12.11 7.48 8.63
N LEU A 36 -11.72 6.61 9.54
CA LEU A 36 -10.60 5.69 9.37
C LEU A 36 -11.06 4.49 8.56
N ILE A 37 -10.42 4.29 7.41
CA ILE A 37 -10.67 3.17 6.50
C ILE A 37 -9.40 2.32 6.37
N GLU A 38 -9.56 1.11 5.82
CA GLU A 38 -8.41 0.27 5.46
C GLU A 38 -7.58 0.96 4.36
N GLU A 39 -6.26 0.77 4.40
CA GLU A 39 -5.33 1.33 3.42
C GLU A 39 -5.55 0.69 2.05
N ASN A 40 -5.97 1.49 1.05
CA ASN A 40 -6.08 1.04 -0.34
C ASN A 40 -4.70 1.03 -1.02
N ALA A 41 -3.80 0.14 -0.60
CA ALA A 41 -2.43 0.08 -1.10
C ALA A 41 -2.36 -0.48 -2.53
N LEU A 42 -1.73 0.26 -3.47
CA LEU A 42 -1.55 -0.20 -4.84
C LEU A 42 -0.66 -1.45 -4.93
N VAL A 43 0.41 -1.47 -4.13
CA VAL A 43 1.28 -2.64 -3.97
C VAL A 43 1.13 -3.15 -2.53
N PRO A 44 0.39 -4.25 -2.32
CA PRO A 44 0.16 -4.79 -0.98
C PRO A 44 1.46 -5.15 -0.27
N LYS A 45 1.62 -4.69 0.97
CA LYS A 45 2.82 -4.92 1.79
C LYS A 45 2.93 -6.35 2.30
N HIS A 46 1.80 -6.92 2.70
CA HIS A 46 1.69 -8.29 3.19
C HIS A 46 0.25 -8.79 3.00
N GLN A 47 0.09 -10.06 2.63
CA GLN A 47 -1.20 -10.69 2.40
C GLN A 47 -1.38 -11.91 3.33
N TRP A 48 -1.72 -11.65 4.60
CA TRP A 48 -1.94 -12.73 5.58
C TRP A 48 -3.07 -13.66 5.12
N ASP A 49 -2.82 -14.98 5.24
CA ASP A 49 -3.79 -16.05 4.95
C ASP A 49 -4.46 -15.99 3.57
N LYS A 50 -3.87 -15.22 2.64
CA LYS A 50 -4.31 -15.14 1.24
C LYS A 50 -3.34 -15.93 0.38
N LYS A 51 -3.88 -16.89 -0.38
CA LYS A 51 -3.10 -17.60 -1.39
C LYS A 51 -2.71 -16.64 -2.52
N ALA A 52 -1.45 -16.71 -2.96
CA ALA A 52 -0.97 -15.94 -4.10
C ALA A 52 -1.86 -16.19 -5.34
N ARG A 53 -2.37 -15.10 -5.93
CA ARG A 53 -3.16 -15.14 -7.16
C ARG A 53 -2.23 -15.15 -8.36
N TYR A 54 -2.53 -16.00 -9.34
CA TYR A 54 -1.81 -16.04 -10.60
C TYR A 54 -2.72 -16.56 -11.73
N LEU A 55 -2.36 -16.23 -12.96
CA LEU A 55 -2.99 -16.72 -14.19
C LEU A 55 -1.90 -17.33 -15.08
N ILE A 56 -2.11 -18.55 -15.56
CA ILE A 56 -1.22 -19.20 -16.52
C ILE A 56 -1.90 -19.26 -17.88
N TYR A 57 -1.23 -18.73 -18.90
CA TYR A 57 -1.72 -18.79 -20.28
C TYR A 57 -0.57 -19.09 -21.25
N GLY A 58 -0.60 -20.26 -21.88
CA GLY A 58 0.44 -20.66 -22.85
C GLY A 58 1.85 -20.75 -22.27
N GLY A 59 2.00 -21.10 -20.99
CA GLY A 59 3.28 -21.13 -20.26
C GLY A 59 3.60 -19.84 -19.51
N LEU A 60 3.00 -18.71 -19.92
CA LEU A 60 3.20 -17.41 -19.30
C LEU A 60 2.50 -17.33 -17.94
N VAL A 61 3.25 -16.98 -16.89
CA VAL A 61 2.73 -16.85 -15.52
C VAL A 61 2.56 -15.37 -15.15
N PHE A 62 1.32 -14.93 -15.04
CA PHE A 62 0.96 -13.58 -14.60
C PHE A 62 0.60 -13.58 -13.11
N CYS A 63 1.11 -12.62 -12.34
CA CYS A 63 0.72 -12.44 -10.94
C CYS A 63 0.69 -10.96 -10.55
N PRO A 64 -0.08 -10.58 -9.51
CA PRO A 64 -0.02 -9.25 -8.93
C PRO A 64 1.35 -9.02 -8.29
N LEU A 65 1.92 -7.84 -8.52
CA LEU A 65 3.13 -7.41 -7.85
C LEU A 65 2.81 -7.06 -6.39
N THR A 66 3.51 -7.71 -5.48
CA THR A 66 3.41 -7.45 -4.03
C THR A 66 4.79 -7.13 -3.47
N LEU A 67 4.82 -6.50 -2.29
CA LEU A 67 6.09 -6.28 -1.61
C LEU A 67 6.75 -7.60 -1.19
N GLU A 68 5.94 -8.63 -0.93
CA GLU A 68 6.42 -9.98 -0.62
C GLU A 68 7.10 -10.61 -1.83
N TYR A 69 6.50 -10.50 -3.03
CA TYR A 69 7.12 -10.95 -4.28
C TYR A 69 8.51 -10.32 -4.47
N LEU A 70 8.61 -9.00 -4.27
CA LEU A 70 9.90 -8.31 -4.41
C LEU A 70 10.94 -8.80 -3.41
N LYS A 71 10.53 -9.06 -2.16
CA LYS A 71 11.43 -9.57 -1.13
C LYS A 71 11.86 -11.01 -1.38
N ASP A 72 10.97 -11.84 -1.90
CA ASP A 72 11.26 -13.24 -2.20
C ASP A 72 12.22 -13.35 -3.38
N GLU A 73 11.96 -12.62 -4.47
CA GLU A 73 12.76 -12.68 -5.69
C GLU A 73 14.10 -11.94 -5.57
N PHE A 74 14.13 -10.78 -4.90
CA PHE A 74 15.31 -9.90 -4.86
C PHE A 74 15.94 -9.78 -3.47
N GLY A 75 15.37 -10.43 -2.46
CA GLY A 75 15.86 -10.43 -1.08
C GLY A 75 15.56 -9.14 -0.30
N THR A 76 16.19 -9.02 0.87
CA THR A 76 16.00 -7.85 1.78
C THR A 76 16.43 -6.51 1.17
N LYS A 77 17.31 -6.54 0.17
CA LYS A 77 17.77 -5.36 -0.60
C LYS A 77 17.08 -5.26 -1.97
N PHE A 78 15.81 -5.65 -2.05
CA PHE A 78 15.05 -5.60 -3.30
C PHE A 78 15.05 -4.21 -3.96
N SER A 79 15.08 -3.15 -3.16
CA SER A 79 15.13 -1.76 -3.66
C SER A 79 16.38 -1.45 -4.48
N GLU A 80 17.48 -2.19 -4.29
CA GLU A 80 18.73 -2.02 -5.03
C GLU A 80 18.86 -3.04 -6.17
N ARG A 81 18.22 -4.20 -6.05
CA ARG A 81 18.38 -5.36 -6.94
C ARG A 81 17.27 -5.53 -7.98
N ALA A 82 16.06 -5.08 -7.66
CA ALA A 82 14.92 -5.21 -8.56
C ALA A 82 15.06 -4.21 -9.73
N PRO A 83 14.63 -4.60 -10.93
CA PRO A 83 14.53 -3.67 -12.06
C PRO A 83 13.72 -2.43 -11.71
N ALA A 84 14.15 -1.26 -12.20
CA ALA A 84 13.49 0.00 -11.93
C ALA A 84 12.00 0.01 -12.32
N SER A 85 11.62 -0.73 -13.38
CA SER A 85 10.23 -0.89 -13.81
C SER A 85 9.34 -1.58 -12.76
N LEU A 86 9.88 -2.48 -11.94
CA LEU A 86 9.15 -3.12 -10.84
C LEU A 86 9.09 -2.24 -9.58
N LEU A 87 9.99 -1.27 -9.46
CA LEU A 87 10.02 -0.33 -8.33
C LEU A 87 9.15 0.90 -8.58
N GLN A 88 8.91 1.26 -9.84
CA GLN A 88 8.06 2.41 -10.21
C GLN A 88 6.68 2.39 -9.54
N PRO A 89 5.93 1.27 -9.50
CA PRO A 89 4.63 1.22 -8.84
C PRO A 89 4.67 1.47 -7.33
N LEU A 90 5.84 1.30 -6.67
CA LEU A 90 5.97 1.59 -5.24
C LEU A 90 5.95 3.08 -4.92
N ALA A 91 6.14 3.94 -5.92
CA ALA A 91 6.03 5.40 -5.73
C ALA A 91 4.58 5.84 -5.49
N ASP A 92 3.63 5.10 -6.05
CA ASP A 92 2.20 5.32 -5.85
C ASP A 92 1.73 4.50 -4.64
N ILE A 93 1.54 5.18 -3.50
CA ILE A 93 1.16 4.51 -2.25
C ILE A 93 -0.26 3.94 -2.33
N PHE A 94 -1.18 4.68 -2.96
CA PHE A 94 -2.60 4.37 -3.00
C PHE A 94 -3.06 4.01 -4.41
N ALA A 95 -3.89 2.97 -4.52
CA ALA A 95 -4.62 2.66 -5.73
C ALA A 95 -5.66 3.76 -6.03
N LYS A 96 -5.81 4.10 -7.30
CA LYS A 96 -6.77 5.09 -7.84
C LYS A 96 -8.17 4.49 -7.97
N GLU A 97 -8.24 3.22 -8.32
CA GLU A 97 -9.49 2.48 -8.48
C GLU A 97 -9.56 1.27 -7.53
N GLU A 98 -10.78 0.84 -7.23
CA GLU A 98 -10.99 -0.34 -6.38
C GLU A 98 -10.49 -1.60 -7.11
N GLY A 99 -9.59 -2.34 -6.48
CA GLY A 99 -8.99 -3.54 -7.07
C GLY A 99 -7.91 -3.26 -8.11
N GLU A 100 -7.42 -2.02 -8.23
CA GLU A 100 -6.26 -1.70 -9.07
C GLU A 100 -5.01 -2.38 -8.50
N GLU A 101 -4.34 -3.17 -9.34
CA GLU A 101 -3.14 -3.90 -8.98
C GLU A 101 -2.17 -3.97 -10.16
N PRO A 102 -0.87 -3.68 -9.97
CA PRO A 102 0.11 -3.88 -11.02
C PRO A 102 0.33 -5.38 -11.27
N VAL A 103 0.04 -5.85 -12.48
CA VAL A 103 0.25 -7.25 -12.89
C VAL A 103 1.58 -7.39 -13.63
N ILE A 104 2.36 -8.39 -13.25
CA ILE A 104 3.67 -8.69 -13.84
C ILE A 104 3.66 -10.06 -14.52
N LEU A 105 4.54 -10.23 -15.51
CA LEU A 105 4.90 -11.53 -16.05
C LEU A 105 6.10 -12.05 -15.26
N SER A 106 5.88 -13.09 -14.47
CA SER A 106 6.89 -13.63 -13.55
C SER A 106 7.78 -14.66 -14.23
N HIS A 107 7.19 -15.58 -14.99
CA HIS A 107 7.89 -16.70 -15.65
C HIS A 107 7.28 -16.99 -17.03
N VAL A 108 8.06 -17.66 -17.88
CA VAL A 108 7.67 -18.14 -19.23
C VAL A 108 7.91 -19.63 -19.38
#